data_AF-A0A2D1UVI6-F1
#
_entry.id   AF-A0A2D1UVI6-F1
#
_cell.length_a   1.000
_cell.length_b   1.000
_cell.length_c   1.000
_cell.angle_alpha   90.00
_cell.angle_beta   90.00
_cell.angle_gamma   90.00
#
_symmetry.space_group_name_H-M   'P 1'
#
loop_
_entity.id
_entity.type
_entity.pdbx_description
1 polymer ?
#
loop_
_entity_poly.entity_id
_entity_poly.type
_entity_poly.pdbx_seq_one_letter_code
_entity_poly.pdbx_strand_id
1 'polypeptide(L)'
;AVVGMSLRNELRGKRSNPADWYKYMQQGAQAVHDANPNVLVIMSGLNYDADLKFLASKPVNLSFTNKIVYEMHWYSFTDGNAWEKMPVDTLCQTVTARINDHLAFVTKTLSPPAPLFIS
;
A
#
# COMPACT_ATOMS: atom_id res chain seq x y z
N ALA A 1 20.92 8.48 8.15
CA ALA A 1 20.60 8.98 6.79
C ALA A 1 19.10 8.85 6.55
N VAL A 2 18.50 9.71 5.73
CA VAL A 2 17.08 9.61 5.32
C VAL A 2 17.02 8.93 3.95
N VAL A 3 16.30 7.82 3.82
CA VAL A 3 16.27 6.98 2.60
C VAL A 3 14.93 7.04 1.85
N GLY A 4 13.87 7.50 2.50
CA GLY A 4 12.54 7.55 1.91
C GLY A 4 11.59 8.47 2.68
N MET A 5 10.47 8.79 2.05
CA MET A 5 9.38 9.59 2.62
C MET A 5 8.06 8.84 2.44
N SER A 6 7.40 8.49 3.54
CA SER A 6 6.01 8.00 3.51
C SER A 6 5.07 9.19 3.43
N LEU A 7 4.17 9.18 2.43
CA LEU A 7 3.35 10.35 2.10
C LEU A 7 2.22 10.57 3.13
N ARG A 8 1.46 9.51 3.46
CA ARG A 8 0.30 9.64 4.35
C ARG A 8 -0.07 8.31 5.00
N ASN A 9 0.20 8.22 6.30
CA ASN A 9 -0.15 7.07 7.15
C ASN A 9 -1.64 6.68 7.09
N GLU A 10 -1.93 5.45 6.67
CA GLU A 10 -3.21 4.75 6.84
C GLU A 10 -4.44 5.58 6.40
N LEU A 11 -4.55 5.84 5.09
CA LEU A 11 -5.67 6.60 4.54
C LEU A 11 -7.03 5.95 4.88
N ARG A 12 -7.95 6.79 5.36
CA ARG A 12 -9.27 6.40 5.88
C ARG A 12 -10.23 7.58 5.95
N GLY A 13 -11.51 7.29 6.13
CA GLY A 13 -12.58 8.29 6.29
C GLY A 13 -13.39 8.56 5.02
N LYS A 14 -14.24 9.59 5.04
CA LYS A 14 -15.26 9.86 4.00
C LYS A 14 -14.72 10.07 2.58
N ARG A 15 -13.44 10.42 2.44
CA ARG A 15 -12.74 10.63 1.16
C ARG A 15 -11.73 9.53 0.82
N SER A 16 -11.81 8.39 1.51
CA SER A 16 -10.98 7.21 1.24
C SER A 16 -11.49 6.49 -0.01
N ASN A 17 -11.21 7.04 -1.19
CA ASN A 17 -11.61 6.48 -2.48
C ASN A 17 -10.44 6.53 -3.48
N PRO A 18 -10.41 5.65 -4.50
CA PRO A 18 -9.32 5.61 -5.47
C PRO A 18 -9.11 6.93 -6.23
N ALA A 19 -10.17 7.68 -6.55
CA ALA A 19 -10.05 8.91 -7.33
C ALA A 19 -9.26 10.00 -6.57
N ASP A 20 -9.61 10.23 -5.30
CA ASP A 20 -8.88 11.13 -4.42
C ASP A 20 -7.47 10.60 -4.12
N TRP A 21 -7.31 9.28 -3.93
CA TRP A 21 -6.00 8.65 -3.72
C TRP A 21 -5.06 8.92 -4.89
N TYR A 22 -5.47 8.63 -6.13
CA TYR A 22 -4.64 8.87 -7.32
C TYR A 22 -4.25 10.35 -7.44
N LYS A 23 -5.20 11.25 -7.19
CA LYS A 23 -4.94 12.69 -7.28
C LYS A 23 -3.88 13.12 -6.28
N TYR A 24 -4.09 12.88 -4.99
CA TYR A 24 -3.26 13.47 -3.95
C TYR A 24 -1.97 12.70 -3.71
N MET A 25 -1.98 11.36 -3.83
CA MET A 25 -0.78 10.57 -3.65
C MET A 25 0.21 10.79 -4.78
N GLN A 26 -0.25 10.93 -6.03
CA GLN A 26 0.65 11.27 -7.14
C GLN A 26 1.19 12.70 -7.04
N GLN A 27 0.37 13.67 -6.59
CA GLN A 27 0.84 15.03 -6.33
C GLN A 27 1.93 15.05 -5.25
N GLY A 28 1.73 14.34 -4.14
CA GLY A 28 2.73 14.20 -3.09
C GLY A 28 4.00 13.50 -3.58
N ALA A 29 3.85 12.42 -4.34
CA ALA A 29 4.98 11.70 -4.91
C ALA A 29 5.82 12.58 -5.86
N GLN A 30 5.17 13.36 -6.72
CA GLN A 30 5.85 14.31 -7.61
C GLN A 30 6.59 15.39 -6.81
N ALA A 31 5.92 16.00 -5.83
CA ALA A 31 6.53 17.04 -4.99
C ALA A 31 7.77 16.52 -4.22
N VAL A 32 7.71 15.30 -3.68
CA VAL A 32 8.88 14.68 -3.02
C VAL A 32 10.00 14.43 -4.03
N HIS A 33 9.69 13.90 -5.21
CA HIS A 33 10.70 13.64 -6.25
C HIS A 33 11.38 14.92 -6.72
N ASP A 34 10.61 15.98 -6.98
CA ASP A 34 11.11 17.27 -7.44
C ASP A 34 12.01 17.93 -6.38
N ALA A 35 11.66 17.79 -5.10
CA ALA A 35 12.45 18.29 -3.99
C ALA A 35 13.72 17.46 -3.74
N ASN A 36 13.64 16.14 -3.87
CA ASN A 36 14.78 15.25 -3.69
C ASN A 36 14.67 13.98 -4.56
N PRO A 37 15.42 13.90 -5.68
CA PRO A 37 15.38 12.76 -6.57
C PRO A 37 16.04 11.50 -5.96
N ASN A 38 16.73 11.58 -4.83
CA ASN A 38 17.48 10.45 -4.26
C ASN A 38 16.69 9.62 -3.22
N VAL A 39 15.56 10.12 -2.71
CA VAL A 39 14.77 9.40 -1.71
C VAL A 39 13.66 8.55 -2.34
N LEU A 40 13.36 7.40 -1.74
CA LEU A 40 12.20 6.58 -2.08
C LEU A 40 10.89 7.30 -1.69
N VAL A 41 9.82 7.04 -2.42
CA VAL A 41 8.47 7.51 -2.07
C VAL A 41 7.65 6.30 -1.66
N ILE A 42 7.22 6.29 -0.39
CA ILE A 42 6.41 5.22 0.19
C ILE A 42 4.94 5.65 0.12
N MET A 43 4.11 4.81 -0.51
CA MET A 43 2.70 5.08 -0.78
C MET A 43 1.80 4.08 -0.05
N SER A 44 1.17 4.52 1.04
CA SER A 44 0.13 3.75 1.72
C SER A 44 -1.16 3.68 0.88
N GLY A 45 -1.85 2.56 0.97
CA GLY A 45 -3.14 2.26 0.39
C GLY A 45 -4.33 2.80 1.19
N LEU A 46 -5.51 2.33 0.82
CA LEU A 46 -6.79 2.66 1.44
C LEU A 46 -7.08 1.71 2.62
N ASN A 47 -8.18 1.98 3.33
CA ASN A 47 -8.69 1.13 4.40
C ASN A 47 -7.62 0.82 5.47
N TYR A 48 -7.06 1.85 6.08
CA TYR A 48 -5.99 1.70 7.08
C TYR A 48 -4.74 1.01 6.53
N ASP A 49 -4.42 1.29 5.26
CA ASP A 49 -3.30 0.65 4.55
C ASP A 49 -3.42 -0.88 4.40
N ALA A 50 -4.66 -1.36 4.29
CA ALA A 50 -4.98 -2.76 4.08
C ALA A 50 -5.52 -3.06 2.66
N ASP A 51 -5.57 -2.05 1.78
CA ASP A 51 -6.07 -2.22 0.42
C ASP A 51 -5.30 -1.39 -0.63
N LEU A 52 -4.64 -2.10 -1.54
CA LEU A 52 -3.97 -1.57 -2.73
C LEU A 52 -4.61 -2.10 -4.03
N LYS A 53 -5.68 -2.91 -3.95
CA LYS A 53 -6.23 -3.68 -5.07
C LYS A 53 -6.62 -2.82 -6.27
N PHE A 54 -7.02 -1.58 -6.03
CA PHE A 54 -7.38 -0.61 -7.06
C PHE A 54 -6.21 -0.25 -8.00
N LEU A 55 -4.96 -0.55 -7.63
CA LEU A 55 -3.79 -0.39 -8.51
C LEU A 55 -3.69 -1.46 -9.60
N ALA A 56 -4.32 -2.62 -9.40
CA ALA A 56 -4.32 -3.70 -10.40
C ALA A 56 -5.01 -3.27 -11.71
N SER A 57 -6.02 -2.40 -11.63
CA SER A 57 -6.73 -1.89 -12.80
C SER A 57 -6.11 -0.62 -13.38
N LYS A 58 -5.36 0.14 -12.58
CA LYS A 58 -4.78 1.41 -12.97
C LYS A 58 -3.46 1.66 -12.22
N PRO A 59 -2.29 1.39 -12.82
CA PRO A 59 -1.03 1.79 -12.22
C PRO A 59 -0.95 3.31 -12.01
N VAL A 60 -0.10 3.74 -11.09
CA VAL A 60 0.21 5.17 -10.91
C VAL A 60 0.81 5.77 -12.18
N ASN A 61 0.49 7.03 -12.45
CA ASN A 61 1.07 7.79 -13.55
C ASN A 61 1.96 8.91 -13.00
N LEU A 62 3.28 8.72 -13.06
CA LEU A 62 4.30 9.60 -12.52
C LEU A 62 5.38 9.87 -13.58
N SER A 63 6.04 11.02 -13.48
CA SER A 63 7.14 11.38 -14.41
C SER A 63 8.44 10.61 -14.16
N PHE A 64 8.49 9.83 -13.07
CA PHE A 64 9.66 9.06 -12.65
C PHE A 64 9.29 7.60 -12.34
N THR A 65 10.29 6.72 -12.43
CA THR A 65 10.16 5.29 -12.15
C THR A 65 11.23 4.84 -11.14
N ASN A 66 11.22 3.57 -10.73
CA ASN A 66 12.24 2.93 -9.88
C ASN A 66 12.46 3.58 -8.50
N LYS A 67 11.45 4.26 -7.96
CA LYS A 67 11.50 4.92 -6.63
C LYS A 67 10.27 4.67 -5.75
N ILE A 68 9.25 4.02 -6.29
CA ILE A 68 7.99 3.78 -5.59
C ILE A 68 8.11 2.51 -4.75
N VAL A 69 7.66 2.62 -3.50
CA VAL A 69 7.46 1.52 -2.58
C VAL A 69 6.02 1.62 -2.10
N TYR A 70 5.27 0.51 -2.11
CA TYR A 70 3.96 0.47 -1.48
C TYR A 70 4.07 0.03 -0.03
N GLU A 71 3.11 0.40 0.78
CA GLU A 71 3.07 0.10 2.22
C GLU A 71 1.88 -0.81 2.52
N MET A 72 1.99 -1.62 3.58
CA MET A 72 0.86 -2.28 4.20
C MET A 72 0.99 -2.23 5.71
N HIS A 73 -0.16 -2.11 6.39
CA HIS A 73 -0.23 -2.25 7.85
C HIS A 73 -1.02 -3.51 8.21
N TRP A 74 -0.48 -4.31 9.13
CA TRP A 74 -1.17 -5.48 9.68
C TRP A 74 -0.82 -5.66 11.15
N TYR A 75 -1.85 -5.74 11.99
CA TYR A 75 -1.72 -5.82 13.44
C TYR A 75 -2.37 -7.09 13.98
N SER A 76 -2.01 -7.48 15.19
CA SER A 76 -2.65 -8.60 15.91
C SER A 76 -4.16 -8.44 16.06
N PHE A 77 -4.66 -7.20 16.06
CA PHE A 77 -6.08 -6.86 16.16
C PHE A 77 -6.78 -6.67 14.81
N THR A 78 -6.08 -6.75 13.67
CA THR A 78 -6.68 -6.52 12.34
C THR A 78 -7.82 -7.50 12.05
N ASP A 79 -7.69 -8.74 12.53
CA ASP A 79 -8.68 -9.81 12.33
C ASP A 79 -9.62 -9.96 13.55
N GLY A 80 -9.68 -8.95 14.43
CA GLY A 80 -10.49 -8.98 15.66
C GLY A 80 -10.11 -10.16 16.56
N ASN A 81 -11.10 -10.94 17.00
CA ASN A 81 -10.90 -12.15 17.80
C ASN A 81 -10.93 -13.44 16.96
N ALA A 82 -10.77 -13.36 15.64
CA ALA A 82 -10.77 -14.55 14.78
C ALA A 82 -9.66 -15.54 15.16
N TRP A 83 -8.46 -15.02 15.49
CA TRP A 83 -7.31 -15.83 15.91
C TRP A 83 -7.55 -16.63 17.19
N GLU A 84 -8.54 -16.23 18.01
CA GLU A 84 -8.92 -16.95 19.24
C GLU A 84 -10.09 -17.92 19.01
N LYS A 85 -10.86 -17.74 17.93
CA LYS A 85 -12.16 -18.41 17.72
C LYS A 85 -12.19 -19.39 16.55
N MET A 86 -11.20 -19.35 15.67
CA MET A 86 -11.16 -20.15 14.44
C MET A 86 -9.97 -21.12 14.45
N PRO A 87 -10.06 -22.24 13.71
CA PRO A 87 -8.90 -23.06 13.41
C PRO A 87 -7.79 -22.22 12.74
N VAL A 88 -6.58 -22.31 13.30
CA VAL A 88 -5.44 -21.45 12.92
C VAL A 88 -5.04 -21.65 11.45
N ASP A 89 -5.11 -22.88 10.94
CA ASP A 89 -4.83 -23.24 9.56
C ASP A 89 -5.80 -22.55 8.57
N THR A 90 -7.09 -22.60 8.89
CA THR A 90 -8.16 -21.99 8.08
C THR A 90 -8.02 -20.46 8.07
N LEU A 91 -7.75 -19.86 9.24
CA LEU A 91 -7.57 -18.42 9.33
C LEU A 91 -6.28 -17.96 8.65
N CYS A 92 -5.18 -18.70 8.81
CA CYS A 92 -3.92 -18.43 8.11
C CYS A 92 -4.11 -18.46 6.59
N GLN A 93 -4.81 -19.45 6.05
CA GLN A 93 -5.13 -19.53 4.63
C GLN A 93 -5.94 -18.30 4.17
N THR A 94 -6.96 -17.91 4.95
CA THR A 94 -7.83 -16.78 4.64
C THR A 94 -7.07 -15.44 4.64
N VAL A 95 -6.28 -15.19 5.69
CA VAL A 95 -5.47 -13.96 5.83
C VAL A 95 -4.41 -13.89 4.73
N THR A 96 -3.73 -15.00 4.45
CA THR A 96 -2.74 -15.08 3.38
C THR A 96 -3.36 -14.79 2.01
N ALA A 97 -4.54 -15.36 1.73
CA ALA A 97 -5.26 -15.08 0.48
C ALA A 97 -5.64 -13.60 0.35
N ARG A 98 -6.15 -12.99 1.43
CA ARG A 98 -6.47 -11.55 1.47
C ARG A 98 -5.23 -10.70 1.20
N ILE A 99 -4.12 -10.95 1.91
CA ILE A 99 -2.87 -10.18 1.73
C ILE A 99 -2.37 -10.31 0.30
N ASN A 100 -2.40 -11.52 -0.28
CA ASN A 100 -1.97 -11.73 -1.65
C ASN A 100 -2.82 -10.97 -2.67
N ASP A 101 -4.14 -11.00 -2.52
CA ASP A 101 -5.08 -10.36 -3.46
C ASP A 101 -5.11 -8.83 -3.34
N HIS A 102 -4.98 -8.29 -2.12
CA HIS A 102 -5.14 -6.85 -1.87
C HIS A 102 -3.84 -6.07 -1.79
N LEU A 103 -2.72 -6.72 -1.45
CA LEU A 103 -1.48 -6.03 -1.08
C LEU A 103 -0.27 -6.61 -1.83
N ALA A 104 0.06 -7.88 -1.61
CA ALA A 104 1.31 -8.47 -2.11
C ALA A 104 1.37 -8.66 -3.63
N PHE A 105 0.24 -8.54 -4.34
CA PHE A 105 0.23 -8.55 -5.81
C PHE A 105 1.13 -7.45 -6.40
N VAL A 106 1.34 -6.34 -5.69
CA VAL A 106 2.19 -5.23 -6.16
C VAL A 106 3.65 -5.63 -6.39
N THR A 107 4.12 -6.67 -5.72
CA THR A 107 5.50 -7.16 -5.85
C THR A 107 5.69 -8.14 -7.00
N LYS A 108 4.60 -8.61 -7.64
CA LYS A 108 4.66 -9.71 -8.62
C LYS A 108 3.91 -9.42 -9.92
N THR A 109 2.66 -8.96 -9.81
CA THR A 109 1.74 -8.88 -10.96
C THR A 109 1.38 -7.45 -11.36
N LEU A 110 1.63 -6.46 -10.49
CA LEU A 110 1.55 -5.06 -10.89
C LEU A 110 2.61 -4.77 -11.95
N SER A 111 2.29 -3.87 -12.89
CA SER A 111 3.19 -3.44 -13.95
C SER A 111 3.40 -1.93 -13.92
N PRO A 112 4.61 -1.43 -13.63
CA PRO A 112 5.77 -2.20 -13.15
C PRO A 112 5.57 -2.73 -11.72
N PRO A 113 6.20 -3.85 -11.34
CA PRO A 113 6.18 -4.32 -9.97
C PRO A 113 6.99 -3.38 -9.07
N ALA A 114 6.58 -3.28 -7.81
CA ALA A 114 7.23 -2.43 -6.81
C ALA A 114 7.36 -3.16 -5.46
N PRO A 115 8.37 -2.81 -4.64
CA PRO A 115 8.49 -3.37 -3.29
C PRO A 115 7.27 -3.06 -2.42
N LEU A 116 6.95 -3.99 -1.51
CA LEU A 116 5.97 -3.82 -0.45
C LEU A 116 6.70 -3.75 0.90
N PHE A 117 6.50 -2.65 1.62
CA PHE A 117 7.02 -2.40 2.96
C PHE A 117 5.92 -2.69 3.99
N ILE A 118 6.24 -3.48 5.02
CA ILE A 118 5.33 -3.74 6.14
C ILE A 118 5.79 -2.85 7.30
N SER A 119 4.94 -1.95 7.75
CA SER A 119 5.20 -0.99 8.83
C SER A 119 4.34 -1.21 10.07
#